data_AF-A0A5N6GRQ6-F1
#
_entry.id   AF-A0A5N6GRQ6-F1
#
_cell.length_a   1.000
_cell.length_b   1.000
_cell.length_c   1.000
_cell.angle_alpha   90.00
_cell.angle_beta   90.00
_cell.angle_gamma   90.00
#
_symmetry.space_group_name_H-M   'P 1'
#
loop_
_entity.id
_entity.type
_entity.pdbx_description
1 polymer ?
#
loop_
_entity_poly.entity_id
_entity_poly.type
_entity_poly.pdbx_seq_one_letter_code
_entity_poly.pdbx_strand_id
1 'polypeptide(L)'
;MTFEATSDTLASLPFTAEQLDSAAAKCVALQQSGREVHSKRPFAALLLSPDNETVLISSLSLSHVRHAECEVARNAADNYDWNYLAKWITFSQPKKRKASPALCANHHFIHSSSVLKSGFSLARKNKIALPDLPHFQSPEALAARYDRFDNLDDFLNIQYANMSVLITEDNFYELVWYYVLAAHADGVHHAEVFFDPQSHTPWGVPIASVTRGYKRALDRAESELEVTSCRIMCFLRHLPVASAEATFDSVNDFIRDGSIHAVGLDSSEVGFAPELFTDVFQKAKEVGLRRTAHGGEEGDVSYIKGALDSLDAERIDHGIRLVEDQGLLKEIAAKGTLLTICPLSNVYLCTIKSIASLLLREFLDSGVQFSLNSDDPAYFGGGILNNYCVV
;
A
#
# COMPACT_ATOMS: atom_id res chain seq x y z
N MET A 1 -35.97 37.76 8.26
CA MET A 1 -35.85 37.41 6.83
C MET A 1 -35.15 36.08 6.78
N THR A 2 -35.89 35.03 6.46
CA THR A 2 -35.38 33.69 6.20
C THR A 2 -34.68 33.68 4.85
N PHE A 3 -33.38 33.42 4.83
CA PHE A 3 -32.67 33.11 3.59
C PHE A 3 -32.81 31.61 3.33
N GLU A 4 -33.55 31.28 2.27
CA GLU A 4 -33.55 29.94 1.69
C GLU A 4 -32.17 29.64 1.11
N ALA A 5 -31.56 28.54 1.54
CA ALA A 5 -30.33 28.02 0.98
C ALA A 5 -30.67 27.23 -0.29
N THR A 6 -30.40 27.81 -1.45
CA THR A 6 -30.34 27.05 -2.70
C THR A 6 -29.08 26.20 -2.70
N SER A 7 -29.25 24.90 -2.94
CA SER A 7 -28.19 23.91 -3.05
C SER A 7 -27.42 24.08 -4.36
N ASP A 8 -26.56 25.08 -4.43
CA ASP A 8 -25.46 25.05 -5.40
C ASP A 8 -24.32 24.27 -4.76
N THR A 9 -24.09 23.08 -5.32
CA THR A 9 -22.94 22.23 -5.06
C THR A 9 -21.66 23.03 -5.28
N LEU A 10 -20.96 23.34 -4.19
CA LEU A 10 -19.60 23.88 -4.18
C LEU A 10 -18.65 22.82 -4.76
N ALA A 11 -18.61 22.69 -6.08
CA ALA A 11 -17.46 22.14 -6.77
C ALA A 11 -16.32 23.16 -6.61
N SER A 12 -15.53 23.02 -5.54
CA SER A 12 -14.28 23.77 -5.45
C SER A 12 -13.36 23.29 -6.57
N LEU A 13 -13.17 24.14 -7.58
CA LEU A 13 -12.07 23.97 -8.51
C LEU A 13 -10.77 23.83 -7.71
N PRO A 14 -9.83 22.97 -8.13
CA PRO A 14 -8.52 22.90 -7.48
C PRO A 14 -7.88 24.29 -7.48
N PHE A 15 -7.22 24.67 -6.38
CA PHE A 15 -6.61 25.99 -6.21
C PHE A 15 -5.63 26.29 -7.35
N THR A 16 -5.60 27.54 -7.79
CA THR A 16 -4.58 27.98 -8.75
C THR A 16 -3.21 28.03 -8.07
N ALA A 17 -2.13 27.86 -8.84
CA ALA A 17 -0.78 27.98 -8.31
C ALA A 17 -0.54 29.33 -7.61
N GLU A 18 -1.09 30.41 -8.17
CA GLU A 18 -1.01 31.76 -7.60
C GLU A 18 -1.69 31.87 -6.22
N GLN A 19 -2.82 31.19 -6.02
CA GLN A 19 -3.51 31.14 -4.73
C GLN A 19 -2.69 30.39 -3.68
N LEU A 20 -2.08 29.26 -4.08
CA LEU A 20 -1.19 28.49 -3.20
C LEU A 20 0.05 29.31 -2.80
N ASP A 21 0.64 30.04 -3.76
CA ASP A 21 1.83 30.86 -3.53
C ASP A 21 1.54 32.05 -2.61
N SER A 22 0.41 32.73 -2.80
CA SER A 22 -0.03 33.83 -1.93
C SER A 22 -0.28 33.37 -0.48
N ALA A 23 -0.94 32.23 -0.31
CA ALA A 23 -1.16 31.62 1.01
C ALA A 23 0.16 31.21 1.68
N ALA A 24 1.06 30.59 0.91
CA ALA A 24 2.39 30.21 1.40
C ALA A 24 3.20 31.43 1.85
N ALA A 25 3.18 32.53 1.09
CA ALA A 25 3.86 33.76 1.44
C ALA A 25 3.37 34.34 2.78
N LYS A 26 2.06 34.31 3.05
CA LYS A 26 1.48 34.75 4.33
C LYS A 26 1.87 33.86 5.50
N CYS A 27 1.86 32.54 5.30
CA CYS A 27 2.37 31.60 6.31
C CYS A 27 3.86 31.87 6.63
N VAL A 28 4.68 32.17 5.62
CA VAL A 28 6.09 32.51 5.81
C VAL A 28 6.24 33.83 6.57
N ALA A 29 5.47 34.86 6.22
CA ALA A 29 5.48 36.14 6.94
C ALA A 29 5.10 35.96 8.42
N LEU A 30 4.08 35.14 8.71
CA LEU A 30 3.69 34.81 10.08
C LEU A 30 4.78 34.02 10.83
N GLN A 31 5.49 33.10 10.17
CA GLN A 31 6.63 32.42 10.79
C GLN A 31 7.79 33.38 11.08
N GLN A 32 8.02 34.36 10.21
CA GLN A 32 9.06 35.37 10.41
C GLN A 32 8.75 36.24 11.63
N SER A 33 7.52 36.77 11.74
CA SER A 33 7.12 37.54 12.92
C SER A 33 7.19 36.70 14.20
N GLY A 34 6.74 35.44 14.15
CA GLY A 34 6.85 34.53 15.27
C GLY A 34 8.30 34.21 15.69
N ARG A 35 9.26 34.27 14.74
CA ARG A 35 10.69 34.08 15.04
C ARG A 35 11.27 35.23 15.84
N GLU A 36 10.84 36.46 15.56
CA GLU A 36 11.24 37.65 16.33
C GLU A 36 10.77 37.53 17.78
N VAL A 37 9.54 37.05 18.00
CA VAL A 37 8.95 36.88 19.33
C VAL A 37 9.56 35.72 20.11
N HIS A 38 9.75 34.56 19.48
CA HIS A 38 10.11 33.33 20.18
C HIS A 38 11.60 32.98 20.10
N SER A 39 12.43 33.78 19.41
CA SER A 39 13.85 33.50 19.13
C SER A 39 14.11 32.13 18.47
N LYS A 40 13.06 31.52 17.90
CA LYS A 40 13.05 30.21 17.22
C LYS A 40 12.01 30.29 16.12
N ARG A 41 12.26 29.62 14.98
CA ARG A 41 11.26 29.54 13.90
C ARG A 41 10.08 28.67 14.35
N PRO A 42 8.86 29.22 14.53
CA PRO A 42 7.68 28.41 14.85
C PRO A 42 7.13 27.73 13.59
N PHE A 43 6.28 26.73 13.79
CA PHE A 43 5.31 26.27 12.81
C PHE A 43 4.18 27.30 12.73
N ALA A 44 3.59 27.47 11.55
CA ALA A 44 2.47 28.39 11.36
C ALA A 44 1.35 27.70 10.59
N ALA A 45 0.12 28.00 10.99
CA ALA A 45 -1.09 27.65 10.26
C ALA A 45 -2.01 28.87 10.15
N LEU A 46 -2.75 28.96 9.05
CA LEU A 46 -3.68 30.03 8.71
C LEU A 46 -5.01 29.44 8.24
N LEU A 47 -6.11 30.11 8.56
CA LEU A 47 -7.40 29.95 7.90
C LEU A 47 -7.63 31.18 7.01
N LEU A 48 -7.78 30.98 5.70
CA LEU A 48 -8.03 32.04 4.74
C LEU A 48 -9.49 32.09 4.31
N SER A 49 -9.96 33.29 3.97
CA SER A 49 -11.24 33.49 3.28
C SER A 49 -11.36 32.87 1.92
N PRO A 50 -12.61 32.70 1.44
CA PRO A 50 -12.89 32.34 0.06
C PRO A 50 -12.24 33.31 -0.95
N ASP A 51 -11.93 34.55 -0.55
CA ASP A 51 -11.17 35.51 -1.37
C ASP A 51 -9.67 35.16 -1.47
N ASN A 52 -9.19 34.18 -0.69
CA ASN A 52 -7.78 33.77 -0.54
C ASN A 52 -6.81 34.89 -0.11
N GLU A 53 -7.36 36.03 0.29
CA GLU A 53 -6.65 37.23 0.68
C GLU A 53 -6.70 37.49 2.19
N THR A 54 -7.88 37.36 2.80
CA THR A 54 -8.05 37.70 4.21
C THR A 54 -7.68 36.52 5.11
N VAL A 55 -6.77 36.76 6.07
CA VAL A 55 -6.47 35.80 7.14
C VAL A 55 -7.52 35.95 8.24
N LEU A 56 -8.34 34.93 8.45
CA LEU A 56 -9.31 34.93 9.56
C LEU A 56 -8.68 34.55 10.88
N ILE A 57 -7.97 33.42 10.88
CA ILE A 57 -7.38 32.82 12.06
C ILE A 57 -5.95 32.46 11.72
N SER A 58 -5.07 32.65 12.69
CA SER A 58 -3.69 32.19 12.61
C SER A 58 -3.26 31.53 13.92
N SER A 59 -2.33 30.58 13.84
CA SER A 59 -1.71 29.97 15.01
C SER A 59 -0.23 29.73 14.78
N LEU A 60 0.54 29.86 15.86
CA LEU A 60 1.95 29.54 15.92
C LEU A 60 2.19 28.41 16.92
N SER A 61 3.05 27.46 16.55
CA SER A 61 3.48 26.41 17.48
C SER A 61 5.00 26.24 17.46
N LEU A 62 5.62 26.16 18.64
CA LEU A 62 7.04 25.83 18.76
C LEU A 62 7.29 24.32 18.73
N SER A 63 6.26 23.49 18.98
CA SER A 63 6.39 22.04 19.12
C SER A 63 6.23 21.29 17.79
N HIS A 64 5.08 21.40 17.13
CA HIS A 64 4.75 20.64 15.92
C HIS A 64 3.71 21.35 15.02
N VAL A 65 3.72 21.11 13.71
CA VAL A 65 2.78 21.72 12.74
C VAL A 65 1.32 21.36 13.05
N ARG A 66 1.04 20.09 13.34
CA ARG A 66 -0.28 19.61 13.78
C ARG A 66 -0.85 20.37 14.99
N HIS A 67 -0.02 20.86 15.89
CA HIS A 67 -0.51 21.67 17.01
C HIS A 67 -0.99 23.05 16.51
N ALA A 68 -0.26 23.69 15.59
CA ALA A 68 -0.74 24.93 14.97
C ALA A 68 -2.03 24.69 14.17
N GLU A 69 -2.14 23.57 13.44
CA GLU A 69 -3.34 23.20 12.66
C GLU A 69 -4.54 22.91 13.56
N CYS A 70 -4.38 22.09 14.60
CA CYS A 70 -5.46 21.78 15.54
C CYS A 70 -5.97 23.04 16.25
N GLU A 71 -5.09 23.97 16.61
CA GLU A 71 -5.51 25.24 17.22
C GLU A 71 -6.24 26.15 16.23
N VAL A 72 -5.84 26.19 14.96
CA VAL A 72 -6.61 26.90 13.92
C VAL A 72 -7.99 26.26 13.75
N ALA A 73 -8.06 24.94 13.62
CA ALA A 73 -9.32 24.21 13.43
C ALA A 73 -10.26 24.35 14.63
N ARG A 74 -9.73 24.24 15.86
CA ARG A 74 -10.49 24.42 17.11
C ARG A 74 -11.04 25.84 17.22
N ASN A 75 -10.18 26.85 17.05
CA ASN A 75 -10.62 28.25 17.11
C ASN A 75 -11.59 28.60 15.98
N ALA A 76 -11.47 27.96 14.81
CA ALA A 76 -12.42 28.14 13.71
C ALA A 76 -13.80 27.62 14.08
N ALA A 77 -13.88 26.39 14.60
CA ALA A 77 -15.12 25.78 15.05
C ALA A 77 -15.79 26.55 16.20
N ASP A 78 -14.99 27.18 17.08
CA ASP A 78 -15.50 27.97 18.21
C ASP A 78 -16.08 29.34 17.79
N ASN A 79 -15.68 29.88 16.64
CA ASN A 79 -16.00 31.27 16.24
C ASN A 79 -16.82 31.42 14.96
N TYR A 80 -17.00 30.35 14.18
CA TYR A 80 -17.69 30.38 12.89
C TYR A 80 -18.64 29.19 12.72
N ASP A 81 -19.76 29.42 12.02
CA ASP A 81 -20.71 28.35 11.66
C ASP A 81 -20.07 27.33 10.70
N TRP A 82 -20.44 26.05 10.82
CA TRP A 82 -19.87 24.98 9.99
C TRP A 82 -20.17 25.15 8.49
N ASN A 83 -21.34 25.67 8.09
CA ASN A 83 -21.65 25.94 6.69
C ASN A 83 -20.86 27.13 6.14
N TYR A 84 -20.50 28.05 7.04
CA TYR A 84 -19.55 29.10 6.73
C TYR A 84 -18.19 28.43 6.51
N LEU A 85 -17.63 27.72 7.50
CA LEU A 85 -16.31 27.06 7.49
C LEU A 85 -16.06 26.08 6.32
N ALA A 86 -17.09 25.42 5.81
CA ALA A 86 -16.99 24.55 4.64
C ALA A 86 -16.50 25.26 3.36
N LYS A 87 -16.50 26.60 3.34
CA LYS A 87 -16.05 27.43 2.21
C LYS A 87 -14.58 27.88 2.32
N TRP A 88 -13.84 27.45 3.35
CA TRP A 88 -12.56 28.05 3.76
C TRP A 88 -11.42 27.06 3.60
N ILE A 89 -10.19 27.59 3.61
CA ILE A 89 -8.97 26.80 3.39
C ILE A 89 -8.04 26.94 4.58
N THR A 90 -7.65 25.79 5.13
CA THR A 90 -6.59 25.72 6.13
C THR A 90 -5.25 25.49 5.43
N PHE A 91 -4.29 26.39 5.67
CA PHE A 91 -2.92 26.29 5.17
C PHE A 91 -1.94 26.15 6.33
N SER A 92 -0.90 25.35 6.16
CA SER A 92 0.18 25.24 7.14
C SER A 92 1.56 25.19 6.46
N GLN A 93 2.58 25.62 7.20
CA GLN A 93 3.98 25.55 6.75
C GLN A 93 4.84 24.88 7.83
N PRO A 94 5.59 23.81 7.49
CA PRO A 94 6.53 23.18 8.41
C PRO A 94 7.85 23.97 8.56
N LYS A 95 8.62 23.73 9.65
CA LYS A 95 9.94 24.36 9.91
C LYS A 95 10.96 24.16 8.78
N LYS A 96 10.79 23.10 7.99
CA LYS A 96 11.45 22.75 6.72
C LYS A 96 10.43 21.95 5.90
N ARG A 97 10.48 21.99 4.56
CA ARG A 97 9.81 21.01 3.69
C ARG A 97 10.42 19.65 4.06
N LYS A 98 9.83 18.96 5.04
CA LYS A 98 10.24 17.60 5.36
C LYS A 98 9.85 16.77 4.15
N ALA A 99 10.79 15.98 3.63
CA ALA A 99 10.41 14.81 2.85
C ALA A 99 9.27 14.10 3.60
N SER A 100 8.29 13.59 2.86
CA SER A 100 7.30 12.67 3.40
C SER A 100 7.97 11.68 4.36
N PRO A 101 7.32 11.25 5.46
CA PRO A 101 7.90 10.21 6.31
C PRO A 101 8.38 9.08 5.40
N ALA A 102 9.63 8.66 5.54
CA ALA A 102 10.17 7.62 4.69
C ALA A 102 9.29 6.37 4.87
N LEU A 103 8.51 6.03 3.85
CA LEU A 103 7.60 4.90 3.91
C LEU A 103 8.39 3.62 3.58
N CYS A 104 8.15 2.58 4.38
CA CYS A 104 8.58 1.22 4.06
C CYS A 104 7.37 0.43 3.58
N ALA A 105 7.50 -0.10 2.37
CA ALA A 105 6.47 -0.83 1.66
C ALA A 105 6.74 -2.34 1.83
N ASN A 106 6.13 -2.98 2.84
CA ASN A 106 6.53 -4.32 3.29
C ASN A 106 5.63 -5.47 2.80
N HIS A 107 4.54 -5.15 2.09
CA HIS A 107 3.56 -6.10 1.58
C HIS A 107 2.97 -5.56 0.29
N HIS A 108 3.52 -6.01 -0.85
CA HIS A 108 3.11 -5.55 -2.18
C HIS A 108 3.35 -6.62 -3.23
N PHE A 109 2.34 -6.87 -4.04
CA PHE A 109 2.45 -7.68 -5.23
C PHE A 109 2.72 -6.80 -6.44
N ILE A 110 3.94 -6.88 -6.98
CA ILE A 110 4.32 -6.07 -8.14
C ILE A 110 3.53 -6.47 -9.39
N HIS A 111 3.05 -7.72 -9.48
CA HIS A 111 2.25 -8.21 -10.61
C HIS A 111 0.96 -7.43 -10.83
N SER A 112 0.52 -6.63 -9.85
CA SER A 112 -0.59 -5.68 -10.03
C SER A 112 -0.23 -4.43 -10.80
N SER A 113 0.96 -3.90 -10.61
CA SER A 113 1.24 -2.46 -10.72
C SER A 113 1.06 -1.80 -12.10
N SER A 114 0.83 -2.49 -13.21
CA SER A 114 0.66 -1.80 -14.51
C SER A 114 -0.28 -2.45 -15.52
N VAL A 115 -1.02 -3.51 -15.17
CA VAL A 115 -1.65 -4.36 -16.19
C VAL A 115 -2.75 -3.65 -17.00
N LEU A 116 -3.34 -2.56 -16.49
CA LEU A 116 -4.43 -1.86 -17.19
C LEU A 116 -4.01 -1.16 -18.49
N LYS A 117 -2.89 -0.43 -18.51
CA LYS A 117 -2.43 0.29 -19.72
C LYS A 117 -1.47 -0.54 -20.56
N SER A 118 -0.71 -1.45 -19.93
CA SER A 118 0.24 -2.29 -20.66
C SER A 118 -0.34 -3.64 -21.07
N GLY A 119 -1.32 -4.22 -20.36
CA GLY A 119 -1.79 -5.59 -20.59
C GLY A 119 -2.34 -5.85 -21.99
N PHE A 120 -3.21 -4.98 -22.48
CA PHE A 120 -3.70 -5.04 -23.88
C PHE A 120 -2.59 -4.80 -24.91
N SER A 121 -1.62 -3.94 -24.60
CA SER A 121 -0.47 -3.67 -25.47
C SER A 121 0.48 -4.86 -25.52
N LEU A 122 0.77 -5.46 -24.37
CA LEU A 122 1.59 -6.64 -24.18
C LEU A 122 0.94 -7.87 -24.83
N ALA A 123 -0.38 -8.06 -24.66
CA ALA A 123 -1.14 -9.09 -25.35
C ALA A 123 -0.95 -9.00 -26.87
N ARG A 124 -1.10 -7.80 -27.45
CA ARG A 124 -0.85 -7.57 -28.88
C ARG A 124 0.61 -7.83 -29.27
N LYS A 125 1.57 -7.30 -28.51
CA LYS A 125 3.01 -7.46 -28.75
C LYS A 125 3.44 -8.93 -28.72
N ASN A 126 2.92 -9.68 -27.74
CA ASN A 126 3.24 -11.09 -27.49
C ASN A 126 2.34 -12.05 -28.27
N LYS A 127 1.35 -11.55 -29.01
CA LYS A 127 0.35 -12.34 -29.77
C LYS A 127 -0.42 -13.34 -28.89
N ILE A 128 -0.79 -12.89 -27.70
CA ILE A 128 -1.59 -13.65 -26.75
C ILE A 128 -3.05 -13.21 -26.86
N ALA A 129 -3.93 -14.20 -27.01
CA ALA A 129 -5.36 -13.96 -26.92
C ALA A 129 -5.73 -13.73 -25.45
N LEU A 130 -6.30 -12.57 -25.15
CA LEU A 130 -6.92 -12.34 -23.85
C LEU A 130 -8.15 -13.24 -23.69
N PRO A 131 -8.56 -13.57 -22.46
CA PRO A 131 -9.76 -14.38 -22.23
C PRO A 131 -10.99 -13.77 -22.91
N ASP A 132 -11.86 -14.63 -23.46
CA ASP A 132 -13.13 -14.20 -24.04
C ASP A 132 -14.17 -13.93 -22.95
N LEU A 133 -13.94 -12.87 -22.17
CA LEU A 133 -14.83 -12.41 -21.11
C LEU A 133 -15.17 -10.92 -21.34
N PRO A 134 -16.34 -10.44 -20.86
CA PRO A 134 -16.79 -9.08 -21.10
C PRO A 134 -15.80 -7.99 -20.69
N HIS A 135 -15.10 -8.19 -19.57
CA HIS A 135 -14.13 -7.23 -19.04
C HIS A 135 -12.77 -7.24 -19.78
N PHE A 136 -12.50 -8.23 -20.63
CA PHE A 136 -11.29 -8.26 -21.46
C PHE A 136 -11.50 -7.70 -22.87
N GLN A 137 -12.66 -7.11 -23.16
CA GLN A 137 -12.97 -6.54 -24.48
C GLN A 137 -12.33 -5.16 -24.71
N SER A 138 -12.08 -4.39 -23.64
CA SER A 138 -11.36 -3.12 -23.73
C SER A 138 -10.69 -2.73 -22.41
N PRO A 139 -9.68 -1.84 -22.42
CA PRO A 139 -9.07 -1.31 -21.20
C PRO A 139 -10.09 -0.67 -20.25
N GLU A 140 -11.11 0.00 -20.79
CA GLU A 140 -12.18 0.64 -20.01
C GLU A 140 -13.08 -0.39 -19.33
N ALA A 141 -13.43 -1.47 -20.04
CA ALA A 141 -14.21 -2.57 -19.47
C ALA A 141 -13.43 -3.30 -18.36
N LEU A 142 -12.11 -3.46 -18.53
CA LEU A 142 -11.25 -4.06 -17.52
C LEU A 142 -11.10 -3.15 -16.29
N ALA A 143 -10.90 -1.85 -16.50
CA ALA A 143 -10.82 -0.88 -15.41
C ALA A 143 -12.12 -0.82 -14.61
N ALA A 144 -13.27 -0.77 -15.27
CA ALA A 144 -14.58 -0.80 -14.60
C ALA A 144 -14.81 -2.11 -13.83
N ARG A 145 -14.19 -3.22 -14.26
CA ARG A 145 -14.26 -4.48 -13.53
C ARG A 145 -13.53 -4.40 -12.18
N TYR A 146 -12.51 -3.57 -12.04
CA TYR A 146 -11.75 -3.46 -10.78
C TYR A 146 -12.49 -2.66 -9.70
N ASP A 147 -13.53 -1.91 -10.06
CA ASP A 147 -14.33 -1.14 -9.09
C ASP A 147 -15.05 -2.01 -8.06
N ARG A 148 -15.15 -3.32 -8.30
CA ARG A 148 -15.84 -4.24 -7.41
C ARG A 148 -15.27 -5.65 -7.51
N PHE A 149 -14.87 -6.24 -6.40
CA PHE A 149 -14.67 -7.68 -6.27
C PHE A 149 -15.68 -8.24 -5.27
N ASP A 150 -16.04 -9.51 -5.43
CA ASP A 150 -16.95 -10.17 -4.49
C ASP A 150 -16.21 -10.82 -3.31
N ASN A 151 -14.94 -11.21 -3.50
CA ASN A 151 -14.02 -11.81 -2.50
C ASN A 151 -12.59 -11.93 -3.07
N LEU A 152 -11.68 -12.54 -2.31
CA LEU A 152 -10.29 -12.79 -2.72
C LEU A 152 -10.20 -13.60 -4.02
N ASP A 153 -10.93 -14.71 -4.13
CA ASP A 153 -10.87 -15.60 -5.30
C ASP A 153 -11.36 -14.91 -6.59
N ASP A 154 -12.39 -14.08 -6.49
CA ASP A 154 -12.91 -13.28 -7.61
C ASP A 154 -11.85 -12.30 -8.13
N PHE A 155 -11.10 -11.66 -7.23
CA PHE A 155 -9.93 -10.85 -7.60
C PHE A 155 -8.81 -11.69 -8.22
N LEU A 156 -8.41 -12.79 -7.59
CA LEU A 156 -7.30 -13.65 -8.04
C LEU A 156 -7.54 -14.20 -9.46
N ASN A 157 -8.78 -14.57 -9.78
CA ASN A 157 -9.14 -15.02 -11.13
C ASN A 157 -8.80 -13.98 -12.21
N ILE A 158 -9.03 -12.70 -11.91
CA ILE A 158 -8.73 -11.59 -12.81
C ILE A 158 -7.22 -11.31 -12.82
N GLN A 159 -6.60 -11.33 -11.65
CA GLN A 159 -5.18 -11.11 -11.48
C GLN A 159 -4.35 -12.12 -12.29
N TYR A 160 -4.64 -13.43 -12.17
CA TYR A 160 -3.95 -14.47 -12.93
C TYR A 160 -4.19 -14.39 -14.43
N ALA A 161 -5.40 -14.03 -14.85
CA ALA A 161 -5.70 -13.80 -16.27
C ALA A 161 -4.87 -12.63 -16.83
N ASN A 162 -4.72 -11.56 -16.05
CA ASN A 162 -3.90 -10.40 -16.40
C ASN A 162 -2.41 -10.75 -16.48
N MET A 163 -1.91 -11.64 -15.62
CA MET A 163 -0.51 -12.06 -15.64
C MET A 163 -0.13 -12.89 -16.88
N SER A 164 -1.11 -13.52 -17.56
CA SER A 164 -0.86 -14.37 -18.75
C SER A 164 -0.11 -13.66 -19.90
N VAL A 165 -0.12 -12.33 -19.93
CA VAL A 165 0.54 -11.53 -20.98
C VAL A 165 2.01 -11.23 -20.69
N LEU A 166 2.51 -11.58 -19.49
CA LEU A 166 3.89 -11.36 -19.06
C LEU A 166 4.76 -12.57 -19.43
N ILE A 167 5.50 -12.47 -20.54
CA ILE A 167 6.22 -13.62 -21.12
C ILE A 167 7.73 -13.48 -21.02
N THR A 168 8.23 -12.28 -21.27
CA THR A 168 9.66 -12.02 -21.38
C THR A 168 10.19 -11.37 -20.12
N GLU A 169 11.48 -11.55 -19.85
CA GLU A 169 12.19 -10.85 -18.76
C GLU A 169 11.94 -9.34 -18.78
N ASP A 170 11.90 -8.73 -19.98
CA ASP A 170 11.65 -7.30 -20.13
C ASP A 170 10.21 -6.91 -19.75
N ASN A 171 9.22 -7.81 -19.86
CA ASN A 171 7.86 -7.52 -19.38
C ASN A 171 7.84 -7.39 -17.85
N PHE A 172 8.53 -8.28 -17.15
CA PHE A 172 8.66 -8.21 -15.70
C PHE A 172 9.47 -6.99 -15.27
N TYR A 173 10.55 -6.66 -15.99
CA TYR A 173 11.31 -5.44 -15.75
C TYR A 173 10.43 -4.18 -15.88
N GLU A 174 9.67 -4.04 -16.97
CA GLU A 174 8.82 -2.87 -17.22
C GLU A 174 7.72 -2.73 -16.15
N LEU A 175 7.10 -3.85 -15.76
CA LEU A 175 6.11 -3.92 -14.70
C LEU A 175 6.68 -3.40 -13.37
N VAL A 176 7.81 -3.96 -12.94
CA VAL A 176 8.47 -3.60 -11.67
C VAL A 176 8.98 -2.16 -11.71
N TRP A 177 9.51 -1.71 -12.84
CA TRP A 177 9.97 -0.33 -12.98
C TRP A 177 8.82 0.67 -12.84
N TYR A 178 7.65 0.37 -13.40
CA TYR A 178 6.46 1.20 -13.25
C TYR A 178 6.00 1.27 -11.78
N TYR A 179 5.97 0.14 -11.08
CA TYR A 179 5.66 0.09 -9.64
C TYR A 179 6.58 1.03 -8.86
N VAL A 180 7.90 0.87 -9.01
CA VAL A 180 8.87 1.62 -8.20
C VAL A 180 8.73 3.12 -8.44
N LEU A 181 8.50 3.56 -9.68
CA LEU A 181 8.27 4.98 -9.97
C LEU A 181 7.06 5.53 -9.20
N ALA A 182 5.95 4.79 -9.15
CA ALA A 182 4.77 5.17 -8.40
C ALA A 182 5.03 5.16 -6.88
N ALA A 183 5.65 4.08 -6.37
CA ALA A 183 5.99 3.95 -4.95
C ALA A 183 6.96 5.06 -4.48
N HIS A 184 7.96 5.40 -5.29
CA HIS A 184 8.89 6.49 -5.02
C HIS A 184 8.16 7.85 -4.98
N ALA A 185 7.22 8.08 -5.90
CA ALA A 185 6.40 9.30 -5.90
C ALA A 185 5.52 9.42 -4.64
N ASP A 186 5.08 8.29 -4.08
CA ASP A 186 4.37 8.20 -2.81
C ASP A 186 5.28 8.40 -1.58
N GLY A 187 6.60 8.41 -1.76
CA GLY A 187 7.59 8.59 -0.69
C GLY A 187 8.14 7.29 -0.09
N VAL A 188 8.10 6.19 -0.83
CA VAL A 188 8.72 4.92 -0.43
C VAL A 188 10.24 5.00 -0.57
N HIS A 189 10.96 4.56 0.48
CA HIS A 189 12.43 4.46 0.49
C HIS A 189 12.94 3.01 0.57
N HIS A 190 12.08 2.10 1.05
CA HIS A 190 12.37 0.67 1.09
C HIS A 190 11.14 -0.11 0.66
N ALA A 191 11.30 -1.08 -0.24
CA ALA A 191 10.23 -1.94 -0.70
C ALA A 191 10.59 -3.43 -0.55
N GLU A 192 9.88 -4.15 0.32
CA GLU A 192 9.87 -5.61 0.34
C GLU A 192 8.74 -6.10 -0.54
N VAL A 193 9.10 -6.72 -1.66
CA VAL A 193 8.17 -6.96 -2.76
C VAL A 193 7.97 -8.45 -3.02
N PHE A 194 6.70 -8.83 -3.15
CA PHE A 194 6.27 -10.17 -3.49
C PHE A 194 6.32 -10.41 -5.00
N PHE A 195 6.62 -11.65 -5.37
CA PHE A 195 6.45 -12.17 -6.71
C PHE A 195 6.19 -13.67 -6.67
N ASP A 196 5.32 -14.12 -7.59
CA ASP A 196 4.80 -15.49 -7.55
C ASP A 196 5.18 -16.20 -8.85
N PRO A 197 6.37 -16.83 -8.92
CA PRO A 197 6.85 -17.43 -10.16
C PRO A 197 5.87 -18.47 -10.72
N GLN A 198 5.18 -19.20 -9.82
CA GLN A 198 4.24 -20.25 -10.17
C GLN A 198 3.08 -19.76 -11.03
N SER A 199 2.68 -18.48 -10.93
CA SER A 199 1.61 -17.90 -11.77
C SER A 199 2.00 -17.82 -13.26
N HIS A 200 3.30 -17.83 -13.56
CA HIS A 200 3.83 -17.69 -14.93
C HIS A 200 4.22 -19.04 -15.55
N THR A 201 4.55 -20.04 -14.73
CA THR A 201 5.03 -21.35 -15.22
C THR A 201 4.05 -22.10 -16.15
N PRO A 202 2.71 -22.05 -15.99
CA PRO A 202 1.77 -22.69 -16.92
C PRO A 202 1.86 -22.12 -18.34
N TRP A 203 2.37 -20.90 -18.48
CA TRP A 203 2.56 -20.21 -19.76
C TRP A 203 3.95 -20.46 -20.37
N GLY A 204 4.72 -21.40 -19.80
CA GLY A 204 6.06 -21.73 -20.27
C GLY A 204 7.12 -20.68 -19.94
N VAL A 205 6.79 -19.72 -19.07
CA VAL A 205 7.72 -18.68 -18.64
C VAL A 205 8.71 -19.28 -17.63
N PRO A 206 10.03 -19.21 -17.90
CA PRO A 206 11.02 -19.65 -16.94
C PRO A 206 10.98 -18.78 -15.69
N ILE A 207 11.02 -19.39 -14.50
CA ILE A 207 11.15 -18.68 -13.20
C ILE A 207 12.31 -17.67 -13.26
N ALA A 208 13.40 -18.07 -13.91
CA ALA A 208 14.58 -17.25 -14.12
C ALA A 208 14.29 -15.92 -14.86
N SER A 209 13.35 -15.90 -15.80
CA SER A 209 12.94 -14.68 -16.50
C SER A 209 12.17 -13.73 -15.58
N VAL A 210 11.31 -14.26 -14.70
CA VAL A 210 10.60 -13.48 -13.69
C VAL A 210 11.59 -12.86 -12.71
N THR A 211 12.43 -13.70 -12.09
CA THR A 211 13.39 -13.28 -11.06
C THR A 211 14.39 -12.25 -11.59
N ARG A 212 14.95 -12.44 -12.80
CA ARG A 212 15.89 -11.48 -13.39
C ARG A 212 15.23 -10.17 -13.77
N GLY A 213 14.00 -10.18 -14.30
CA GLY A 213 13.28 -8.95 -14.63
C GLY A 213 13.03 -8.08 -13.39
N TYR A 214 12.58 -8.72 -12.31
CA TYR A 214 12.41 -8.09 -10.99
C TYR A 214 13.73 -7.52 -10.46
N LYS A 215 14.78 -8.34 -10.43
CA LYS A 215 16.10 -7.92 -9.97
C LYS A 215 16.62 -6.72 -10.76
N ARG A 216 16.57 -6.76 -12.10
CA ARG A 216 17.06 -5.67 -12.96
C ARG A 216 16.35 -4.34 -12.66
N ALA A 217 15.04 -4.36 -12.46
CA ALA A 217 14.27 -3.14 -12.19
C ALA A 217 14.54 -2.59 -10.79
N LEU A 218 14.69 -3.46 -9.79
CA LEU A 218 14.97 -3.08 -8.42
C LEU A 218 16.42 -2.63 -8.19
N ASP A 219 17.39 -3.26 -8.87
CA ASP A 219 18.79 -2.79 -8.86
C ASP A 219 18.89 -1.39 -9.50
N ARG A 220 18.07 -1.12 -10.53
CA ARG A 220 17.93 0.21 -11.12
C ARG A 220 17.27 1.20 -10.16
N ALA A 221 16.23 0.78 -9.45
CA ALA A 221 15.56 1.60 -8.45
C ALA A 221 16.52 2.07 -7.35
N GLU A 222 17.37 1.17 -6.85
CA GLU A 222 18.35 1.49 -5.83
C GLU A 222 19.40 2.48 -6.36
N SER A 223 19.89 2.29 -7.58
CA SER A 223 20.93 3.15 -8.17
C SER A 223 20.43 4.51 -8.67
N GLU A 224 19.20 4.60 -9.19
CA GLU A 224 18.65 5.83 -9.78
C GLU A 224 17.73 6.62 -8.83
N LEU A 225 17.05 5.94 -7.90
CA LEU A 225 16.03 6.54 -7.02
C LEU A 225 16.36 6.42 -5.53
N GLU A 226 17.47 5.76 -5.17
CA GLU A 226 17.86 5.45 -3.79
C GLU A 226 16.78 4.65 -3.04
N VAL A 227 15.95 3.89 -3.77
CA VAL A 227 14.92 3.02 -3.19
C VAL A 227 15.52 1.62 -3.02
N THR A 228 15.77 1.25 -1.77
CA THR A 228 16.27 -0.08 -1.42
C THR A 228 15.15 -1.13 -1.50
N SER A 229 15.48 -2.41 -1.68
CA SER A 229 14.45 -3.44 -1.79
C SER A 229 14.86 -4.82 -1.30
N CYS A 230 13.86 -5.60 -0.89
CA CYS A 230 13.93 -7.04 -0.67
C CYS A 230 12.97 -7.74 -1.62
N ARG A 231 13.33 -8.94 -2.07
CA ARG A 231 12.55 -9.75 -3.02
C ARG A 231 12.10 -11.01 -2.32
N ILE A 232 10.79 -11.20 -2.28
CA ILE A 232 10.14 -12.27 -1.53
C ILE A 232 9.42 -13.15 -2.54
N MET A 233 9.89 -14.39 -2.68
CA MET A 233 9.29 -15.36 -3.59
C MET A 233 8.13 -16.05 -2.88
N CYS A 234 6.91 -15.83 -3.37
CA CYS A 234 5.74 -16.45 -2.76
C CYS A 234 5.41 -17.80 -3.38
N PHE A 235 4.90 -18.70 -2.54
CA PHE A 235 4.27 -19.94 -2.96
C PHE A 235 2.75 -19.76 -3.05
N LEU A 236 2.18 -20.13 -4.20
CA LEU A 236 0.74 -20.09 -4.41
C LEU A 236 0.07 -21.23 -3.65
N ARG A 237 -0.59 -20.92 -2.54
CA ARG A 237 -1.08 -21.96 -1.60
C ARG A 237 -2.22 -22.83 -2.14
N HIS A 238 -2.93 -22.36 -3.17
CA HIS A 238 -3.99 -23.12 -3.82
C HIS A 238 -3.47 -24.23 -4.75
N LEU A 239 -2.17 -24.20 -5.09
CA LEU A 239 -1.53 -25.22 -5.90
C LEU A 239 -1.09 -26.43 -5.06
N PRO A 240 -0.87 -27.61 -5.67
CA PRO A 240 -0.31 -28.74 -4.94
C PRO A 240 1.03 -28.39 -4.29
N VAL A 241 1.27 -28.86 -3.06
CA VAL A 241 2.51 -28.61 -2.29
C VAL A 241 3.77 -28.96 -3.10
N ALA A 242 3.74 -30.05 -3.87
CA ALA A 242 4.84 -30.45 -4.74
C ALA A 242 5.25 -29.36 -5.76
N SER A 243 4.33 -28.48 -6.17
CA SER A 243 4.64 -27.32 -7.02
C SER A 243 5.49 -26.28 -6.29
N ALA A 244 5.21 -26.01 -5.02
CA ALA A 244 6.02 -25.12 -4.19
C ALA A 244 7.42 -25.70 -3.96
N GLU A 245 7.52 -26.99 -3.66
CA GLU A 245 8.81 -27.68 -3.50
C GLU A 245 9.66 -27.64 -4.79
N ALA A 246 9.05 -27.97 -5.93
CA ALA A 246 9.74 -27.90 -7.22
C ALA A 246 10.19 -26.47 -7.56
N THR A 247 9.38 -25.46 -7.22
CA THR A 247 9.72 -24.05 -7.38
C THR A 247 10.94 -23.69 -6.53
N PHE A 248 10.93 -24.06 -5.25
CA PHE A 248 12.05 -23.82 -4.33
C PHE A 248 13.35 -24.48 -4.79
N ASP A 249 13.30 -25.75 -5.20
CA ASP A 249 14.48 -26.50 -5.66
C ASP A 249 15.10 -25.87 -6.93
N SER A 250 14.27 -25.20 -7.75
CA SER A 250 14.71 -24.58 -9.01
C SER A 250 15.40 -23.21 -8.85
N VAL A 251 15.37 -22.58 -7.67
CA VAL A 251 15.86 -21.21 -7.46
C VAL A 251 17.13 -21.10 -6.61
N ASN A 252 17.81 -22.23 -6.36
CA ASN A 252 19.03 -22.28 -5.54
C ASN A 252 20.10 -21.24 -5.94
N ASP A 253 20.32 -21.02 -7.24
CA ASP A 253 21.29 -20.02 -7.71
C ASP A 253 20.87 -18.58 -7.38
N PHE A 254 19.57 -18.28 -7.46
CA PHE A 254 19.00 -16.97 -7.10
C PHE A 254 18.99 -16.71 -5.59
N ILE A 255 18.97 -17.76 -4.78
CA ILE A 255 19.16 -17.65 -3.32
C ILE A 255 20.62 -17.30 -3.04
N ARG A 256 21.57 -18.01 -3.67
CA ARG A 256 23.02 -17.82 -3.45
C ARG A 256 23.54 -16.46 -3.89
N ASP A 257 22.98 -15.89 -4.96
CA ASP A 257 23.42 -14.60 -5.51
C ASP A 257 22.68 -13.38 -4.90
N GLY A 258 21.77 -13.60 -3.95
CA GLY A 258 20.99 -12.54 -3.31
C GLY A 258 19.85 -11.97 -4.17
N SER A 259 19.45 -12.66 -5.24
CA SER A 259 18.26 -12.31 -6.00
C SER A 259 16.97 -12.59 -5.23
N ILE A 260 16.96 -13.54 -4.30
CA ILE A 260 15.82 -13.86 -3.43
C ILE A 260 16.25 -13.73 -1.96
N HIS A 261 15.48 -13.00 -1.17
CA HIS A 261 15.80 -12.70 0.24
C HIS A 261 14.87 -13.40 1.23
N ALA A 262 13.66 -13.73 0.79
CA ALA A 262 12.66 -14.38 1.63
C ALA A 262 11.72 -15.26 0.80
N VAL A 263 10.97 -16.12 1.50
CA VAL A 263 9.79 -16.80 0.95
C VAL A 263 8.51 -16.29 1.60
N GLY A 264 7.44 -16.29 0.82
CA GLY A 264 6.07 -15.93 1.22
C GLY A 264 5.08 -17.06 0.95
N LEU A 265 3.88 -16.95 1.52
CA LEU A 265 2.72 -17.81 1.20
C LEU A 265 1.51 -16.90 0.96
N ASP A 266 0.83 -17.07 -0.16
CA ASP A 266 -0.25 -16.20 -0.63
C ASP A 266 -1.31 -16.97 -1.43
N SER A 267 -2.18 -16.22 -2.13
CA SER A 267 -3.34 -16.72 -2.88
C SER A 267 -4.47 -17.22 -1.98
N SER A 268 -5.43 -17.96 -2.55
CA SER A 268 -6.69 -18.38 -1.89
C SER A 268 -6.42 -18.92 -0.50
N GLU A 269 -6.87 -18.20 0.54
CA GLU A 269 -6.50 -18.52 1.91
C GLU A 269 -7.34 -19.69 2.44
N VAL A 270 -8.66 -19.55 2.42
CA VAL A 270 -9.58 -20.51 3.05
C VAL A 270 -9.50 -21.87 2.35
N GLY A 271 -9.21 -22.91 3.14
CA GLY A 271 -9.09 -24.30 2.66
C GLY A 271 -7.66 -24.75 2.42
N PHE A 272 -6.69 -23.85 2.48
CA PHE A 272 -5.28 -24.13 2.19
C PHE A 272 -4.40 -23.79 3.38
N ALA A 273 -4.55 -24.52 4.49
CA ALA A 273 -3.91 -24.20 5.77
C ALA A 273 -2.37 -24.05 5.68
N PRO A 274 -1.74 -23.14 6.45
CA PRO A 274 -0.29 -22.93 6.44
C PRO A 274 0.52 -24.21 6.63
N GLU A 275 0.07 -25.11 7.50
CA GLU A 275 0.73 -26.37 7.86
C GLU A 275 1.12 -27.24 6.66
N LEU A 276 0.38 -27.13 5.55
CA LEU A 276 0.65 -27.86 4.31
C LEU A 276 2.04 -27.53 3.72
N PHE A 277 2.58 -26.36 4.03
CA PHE A 277 3.82 -25.83 3.45
C PHE A 277 5.01 -25.85 4.44
N THR A 278 4.86 -26.52 5.59
CA THR A 278 5.88 -26.62 6.64
C THR A 278 7.25 -27.04 6.09
N ASP A 279 7.30 -28.10 5.29
CA ASP A 279 8.56 -28.66 4.81
C ASP A 279 9.33 -27.71 3.89
N VAL A 280 8.64 -26.99 2.99
CA VAL A 280 9.30 -26.04 2.08
C VAL A 280 9.74 -24.77 2.82
N PHE A 281 9.00 -24.31 3.82
CA PHE A 281 9.42 -23.20 4.68
C PHE A 281 10.59 -23.57 5.59
N GLN A 282 10.64 -24.82 6.07
CA GLN A 282 11.78 -25.34 6.82
C GLN A 282 13.04 -25.39 5.94
N LYS A 283 12.94 -25.85 4.68
CA LYS A 283 14.05 -25.77 3.71
C LYS A 283 14.51 -24.33 3.50
N ALA A 284 13.58 -23.37 3.37
CA ALA A 284 13.89 -21.95 3.24
C ALA A 284 14.65 -21.40 4.46
N LYS A 285 14.25 -21.81 5.67
CA LYS A 285 14.95 -21.49 6.93
C LYS A 285 16.38 -22.04 6.96
N GLU A 286 16.58 -23.29 6.55
CA GLU A 286 17.88 -23.95 6.55
C GLU A 286 18.91 -23.27 5.64
N VAL A 287 18.45 -22.67 4.53
CA VAL A 287 19.30 -21.91 3.62
C VAL A 287 19.38 -20.41 3.97
N GLY A 288 18.77 -19.99 5.07
CA GLY A 288 18.88 -18.64 5.62
C GLY A 288 17.94 -17.59 5.00
N LEU A 289 16.93 -18.00 4.23
CA LEU A 289 15.90 -17.07 3.75
C LEU A 289 14.98 -16.64 4.89
N ARG A 290 14.54 -15.39 4.85
CA ARG A 290 13.47 -14.88 5.71
C ARG A 290 12.12 -15.50 5.32
N ARG A 291 11.15 -15.48 6.22
CA ARG A 291 9.84 -16.13 6.02
C ARG A 291 8.71 -15.19 6.42
N THR A 292 7.68 -15.11 5.59
CA THR A 292 6.43 -14.40 5.84
C THR A 292 5.26 -15.20 5.26
N ALA A 293 4.03 -14.91 5.69
CA ALA A 293 2.86 -15.60 5.16
C ALA A 293 1.58 -14.79 5.37
N HIS A 294 0.68 -14.87 4.37
CA HIS A 294 -0.69 -14.40 4.47
C HIS A 294 -1.44 -15.25 5.49
N GLY A 295 -2.04 -14.55 6.46
CA GLY A 295 -2.80 -15.16 7.54
C GLY A 295 -3.81 -14.17 8.10
N GLY A 296 -5.06 -14.59 8.23
CA GLY A 296 -6.08 -13.77 8.87
C GLY A 296 -6.64 -12.64 7.98
N GLU A 297 -6.62 -12.83 6.66
CA GLU A 297 -7.30 -11.96 5.69
C GLU A 297 -8.76 -12.41 5.52
N GLU A 298 -8.96 -13.62 4.98
CA GLU A 298 -10.23 -14.35 4.94
C GLU A 298 -10.24 -15.53 5.93
N GLY A 299 -9.08 -16.16 6.12
CA GLY A 299 -8.84 -17.24 7.06
C GLY A 299 -8.99 -16.78 8.50
N ASP A 300 -9.35 -17.70 9.41
CA ASP A 300 -9.49 -17.36 10.82
C ASP A 300 -8.13 -17.26 11.54
N VAL A 301 -8.15 -16.96 12.83
CA VAL A 301 -6.94 -16.84 13.66
C VAL A 301 -6.05 -18.08 13.67
N SER A 302 -6.56 -19.27 13.32
CA SER A 302 -5.74 -20.47 13.22
C SER A 302 -4.73 -20.38 12.07
N TYR A 303 -5.02 -19.59 11.03
CA TYR A 303 -4.10 -19.35 9.91
C TYR A 303 -2.94 -18.45 10.33
N ILE A 304 -3.21 -17.43 11.15
CA ILE A 304 -2.18 -16.60 11.77
C ILE A 304 -1.27 -17.47 12.65
N LYS A 305 -1.88 -18.31 13.50
CA LYS A 305 -1.13 -19.21 14.38
C LYS A 305 -0.30 -20.23 13.61
N GLY A 306 -0.87 -20.86 12.58
CA GLY A 306 -0.17 -21.81 11.72
C GLY A 306 1.01 -21.19 10.97
N ALA A 307 0.86 -19.96 10.48
CA ALA A 307 1.96 -19.22 9.87
C ALA A 307 3.12 -18.99 10.85
N LEU A 308 2.83 -18.60 12.09
CA LEU A 308 3.87 -18.38 13.10
C LEU A 308 4.51 -19.69 13.58
N ASP A 309 3.69 -20.69 13.90
CA ASP A 309 4.16 -21.90 14.58
C ASP A 309 4.72 -22.94 13.60
N SER A 310 4.09 -23.12 12.44
CA SER A 310 4.44 -24.16 11.47
C SER A 310 5.38 -23.65 10.39
N LEU A 311 5.21 -22.40 9.96
CA LEU A 311 6.04 -21.81 8.90
C LEU A 311 7.20 -20.98 9.45
N ASP A 312 7.26 -20.75 10.77
CA ASP A 312 8.25 -19.89 11.41
C ASP A 312 8.32 -18.52 10.73
N ALA A 313 7.14 -17.97 10.39
CA ALA A 313 7.00 -16.66 9.78
C ALA A 313 7.45 -15.56 10.75
N GLU A 314 8.23 -14.61 10.25
CA GLU A 314 8.81 -13.52 11.04
C GLU A 314 7.86 -12.32 11.16
N ARG A 315 6.87 -12.24 10.27
CA ARG A 315 5.75 -11.31 10.27
C ARG A 315 4.51 -11.99 9.68
N ILE A 316 3.35 -11.36 9.86
CA ILE A 316 2.09 -11.82 9.27
C ILE A 316 1.59 -10.79 8.27
N ASP A 317 1.26 -11.31 7.10
CA ASP A 317 0.71 -10.56 6.00
C ASP A 317 -0.82 -10.46 6.17
N HIS A 318 -1.37 -9.23 6.20
CA HIS A 318 -2.69 -8.86 6.75
C HIS A 318 -2.83 -9.08 8.27
N GLY A 319 -3.42 -10.19 8.72
CA GLY A 319 -3.67 -10.43 10.15
C GLY A 319 -4.82 -9.62 10.76
N ILE A 320 -5.72 -9.05 9.96
CA ILE A 320 -6.81 -8.20 10.48
C ILE A 320 -7.76 -8.96 11.41
N ARG A 321 -7.90 -10.28 11.23
CA ARG A 321 -8.74 -11.15 12.07
C ARG A 321 -8.10 -11.52 13.42
N LEU A 322 -6.87 -11.07 13.70
CA LEU A 322 -6.20 -11.31 14.99
C LEU A 322 -7.01 -10.87 16.21
N VAL A 323 -7.78 -9.78 16.07
CA VAL A 323 -8.69 -9.24 17.09
C VAL A 323 -9.70 -10.25 17.64
N GLU A 324 -10.01 -11.30 16.88
CA GLU A 324 -10.93 -12.36 17.29
C GLU A 324 -10.35 -13.28 18.38
N ASP A 325 -9.02 -13.28 18.59
CA ASP A 325 -8.33 -14.05 19.63
C ASP A 325 -7.43 -13.15 20.49
N GLN A 326 -7.96 -12.75 21.64
CA GLN A 326 -7.28 -11.91 22.61
C GLN A 326 -6.05 -12.57 23.26
N GLY A 327 -5.97 -13.90 23.24
CA GLY A 327 -4.80 -14.64 23.71
C GLY A 327 -3.65 -14.53 22.71
N LEU A 328 -3.92 -14.87 21.46
CA LEU A 328 -2.94 -14.78 20.36
C LEU A 328 -2.50 -13.34 20.13
N LEU A 329 -3.43 -12.38 20.22
CA LEU A 329 -3.14 -10.96 20.10
C LEU A 329 -2.10 -10.48 21.14
N LYS A 330 -2.23 -10.90 22.41
CA LYS A 330 -1.24 -10.60 23.46
C LYS A 330 0.09 -11.29 23.20
N GLU A 331 0.06 -12.51 22.68
CA GLU A 331 1.27 -13.26 22.33
C GLU A 331 2.06 -12.55 21.22
N ILE A 332 1.39 -12.14 20.14
CA ILE A 332 1.96 -11.40 19.01
C ILE A 332 2.52 -10.05 19.46
N ALA A 333 1.77 -9.31 20.28
CA ALA A 333 2.25 -8.04 20.85
C ALA A 333 3.51 -8.23 21.69
N ALA A 334 3.55 -9.27 22.55
CA ALA A 334 4.71 -9.57 23.39
C ALA A 334 5.94 -10.00 22.58
N LYS A 335 5.75 -10.72 21.46
CA LYS A 335 6.81 -11.11 20.53
C LYS A 335 7.28 -9.95 19.65
N GLY A 336 6.49 -8.88 19.52
CA GLY A 336 6.76 -7.79 18.59
C GLY A 336 6.64 -8.22 17.13
N THR A 337 5.84 -9.25 16.84
CA THR A 337 5.58 -9.70 15.47
C THR A 337 4.78 -8.64 14.72
N LEU A 338 5.27 -8.24 13.55
CA LEU A 338 4.65 -7.20 12.72
C LEU A 338 3.46 -7.76 11.93
N LEU A 339 2.39 -6.98 11.83
CA LEU A 339 1.31 -7.16 10.85
C LEU A 339 1.47 -6.17 9.69
N THR A 340 1.31 -6.61 8.44
CA THR A 340 1.31 -5.69 7.29
C THR A 340 -0.12 -5.49 6.78
N ILE A 341 -0.79 -4.46 7.29
CA ILE A 341 -2.22 -4.20 7.01
C ILE A 341 -2.38 -3.53 5.66
N CYS A 342 -3.41 -3.94 4.91
CA CYS A 342 -3.70 -3.45 3.56
C CYS A 342 -5.12 -2.85 3.51
N PRO A 343 -5.33 -1.61 4.01
CA PRO A 343 -6.67 -1.06 4.22
C PRO A 343 -7.59 -1.08 3.01
N LEU A 344 -7.11 -0.61 1.86
CA LEU A 344 -7.91 -0.57 0.63
C LEU A 344 -8.17 -1.98 0.10
N SER A 345 -7.16 -2.85 0.10
CA SER A 345 -7.32 -4.27 -0.25
C SER A 345 -8.47 -4.91 0.53
N ASN A 346 -8.45 -4.77 1.86
CA ASN A 346 -9.48 -5.36 2.71
C ASN A 346 -10.90 -4.85 2.40
N VAL A 347 -11.05 -3.58 1.98
CA VAL A 347 -12.35 -3.06 1.52
C VAL A 347 -12.73 -3.64 0.16
N TYR A 348 -11.82 -3.62 -0.81
CA TYR A 348 -12.08 -4.10 -2.18
C TYR A 348 -12.39 -5.59 -2.23
N LEU A 349 -11.76 -6.38 -1.37
CA LEU A 349 -11.95 -7.83 -1.23
C LEU A 349 -13.06 -8.20 -0.26
N CYS A 350 -13.82 -7.22 0.24
CA CYS A 350 -14.96 -7.42 1.14
C CYS A 350 -14.65 -8.13 2.47
N THR A 351 -13.38 -8.20 2.89
CA THR A 351 -13.00 -8.74 4.21
C THR A 351 -13.39 -7.78 5.34
N ILE A 352 -13.52 -6.49 5.02
CA ILE A 352 -14.16 -5.47 5.85
C ILE A 352 -15.17 -4.67 5.02
N LYS A 353 -16.17 -4.08 5.68
CA LYS A 353 -17.22 -3.30 5.00
C LYS A 353 -16.76 -1.90 4.57
N SER A 354 -15.83 -1.31 5.31
CA SER A 354 -15.35 0.05 5.11
C SER A 354 -14.07 0.25 5.90
N ILE A 355 -13.30 1.31 5.59
CA ILE A 355 -12.09 1.65 6.35
C ILE A 355 -12.39 1.85 7.85
N ALA A 356 -13.57 2.40 8.19
CA ALA A 356 -14.00 2.57 9.58
C ALA A 356 -14.23 1.24 10.33
N SER A 357 -14.30 0.12 9.62
CA SER A 357 -14.40 -1.23 10.21
C SER A 357 -13.04 -1.83 10.56
N LEU A 358 -11.91 -1.20 10.18
CA LEU A 358 -10.59 -1.64 10.61
C LEU A 358 -10.37 -1.37 12.10
N LEU A 359 -10.12 -2.41 12.86
CA LEU A 359 -9.89 -2.35 14.31
C LEU A 359 -8.43 -2.00 14.65
N LEU A 360 -7.81 -1.08 13.90
CA LEU A 360 -6.42 -0.65 14.15
C LEU A 360 -6.21 -0.07 15.55
N ARG A 361 -7.27 0.52 16.14
CA ARG A 361 -7.20 1.02 17.52
C ARG A 361 -6.95 -0.10 18.52
N GLU A 362 -7.52 -1.28 18.33
CA GLU A 362 -7.29 -2.42 19.22
C GLU A 362 -5.84 -2.90 19.14
N PHE A 363 -5.25 -2.90 17.93
CA PHE A 363 -3.84 -3.19 17.75
C PHE A 363 -2.95 -2.18 18.49
N LEU A 364 -3.22 -0.88 18.35
CA LEU A 364 -2.48 0.17 19.05
C LEU A 364 -2.60 0.03 20.58
N ASP A 365 -3.82 -0.17 21.09
CA ASP A 365 -4.08 -0.28 22.53
C ASP A 365 -3.45 -1.53 23.15
N SER A 366 -3.31 -2.59 22.35
CA SER A 366 -2.73 -3.86 22.78
C SER A 366 -1.22 -3.97 22.51
N GLY A 367 -0.61 -2.98 21.86
CA GLY A 367 0.81 -2.96 21.54
C GLY A 367 1.22 -3.84 20.36
N VAL A 368 0.28 -4.26 19.51
CA VAL A 368 0.57 -4.99 18.27
C VAL A 368 1.22 -4.02 17.28
N GLN A 369 2.38 -4.41 16.73
CA GLN A 369 3.07 -3.62 15.71
C GLN A 369 2.44 -3.88 14.36
N PHE A 370 2.18 -2.81 13.61
CA PHE A 370 1.71 -2.95 12.23
C PHE A 370 2.25 -1.86 11.31
N SER A 371 2.30 -2.16 10.02
CA SER A 371 2.48 -1.18 8.92
C SER A 371 1.23 -1.08 8.07
N LEU A 372 1.11 0.03 7.32
CA LEU A 372 0.09 0.19 6.28
C LEU A 372 0.75 0.00 4.92
N ASN A 373 0.10 -0.80 4.06
CA ASN A 373 0.62 -1.24 2.78
C ASN A 373 -0.49 -1.18 1.71
N SER A 374 -0.12 -1.15 0.44
CA SER A 374 -1.08 -1.05 -0.67
C SER A 374 -1.39 -2.37 -1.36
N ASP A 375 -0.65 -3.43 -1.04
CA ASP A 375 -0.94 -4.77 -1.54
C ASP A 375 -0.86 -4.86 -3.07
N ASP A 376 -1.99 -4.94 -3.76
CA ASP A 376 -2.14 -4.87 -5.20
C ASP A 376 -2.65 -3.49 -5.69
N PRO A 377 -1.81 -2.42 -5.69
CA PRO A 377 -2.25 -1.02 -5.84
C PRO A 377 -2.99 -0.71 -7.15
N ALA A 378 -2.75 -1.45 -8.22
CA ALA A 378 -3.45 -1.22 -9.49
C ALA A 378 -4.89 -1.76 -9.50
N TYR A 379 -5.24 -2.65 -8.57
CA TYR A 379 -6.58 -3.20 -8.42
C TYR A 379 -7.36 -2.49 -7.31
N PHE A 380 -6.69 -2.02 -6.26
CA PHE A 380 -7.35 -1.54 -5.04
C PHE A 380 -7.36 -0.01 -4.88
N GLY A 381 -7.51 0.73 -5.98
CA GLY A 381 -7.79 2.16 -5.93
C GLY A 381 -6.62 3.08 -5.54
N GLY A 382 -5.39 2.56 -5.36
CA GLY A 382 -4.22 3.42 -5.19
C GLY A 382 -3.00 2.79 -4.53
N GLY A 383 -1.93 3.58 -4.48
CA GLY A 383 -0.64 3.22 -3.88
C GLY A 383 -0.63 3.29 -2.36
N ILE A 384 0.57 3.24 -1.78
CA ILE A 384 0.74 3.24 -0.32
C ILE A 384 0.25 4.56 0.30
N LEU A 385 0.46 5.69 -0.38
CA LEU A 385 0.01 6.99 0.13
C LEU A 385 -1.51 7.05 0.24
N ASN A 386 -2.24 6.45 -0.71
CA ASN A 386 -3.70 6.37 -0.66
C ASN A 386 -4.17 5.60 0.58
N ASN A 387 -3.49 4.49 0.94
CA ASN A 387 -3.81 3.72 2.14
C ASN A 387 -3.59 4.52 3.43
N TYR A 388 -2.52 5.32 3.49
CA TYR A 388 -2.28 6.23 4.62
C TYR A 388 -3.29 7.38 4.70
N CYS A 389 -3.84 7.83 3.57
CA CYS A 389 -4.79 8.94 3.54
C CYS A 389 -6.21 8.54 3.95
N VAL A 390 -6.59 7.27 3.78
CA VAL A 390 -7.94 6.79 4.11
C VAL A 390 -8.09 6.33 5.57
N VAL A 391 -6.99 5.97 6.23
CA VAL A 391 -6.89 5.62 7.65
C VAL A 391 -6.69 6.88 8.50
#